data_AF-A0A661CP06-F1
#
_entry.id   AF-A0A661CP06-F1
#
_cell.length_a   1.000
_cell.length_b   1.000
_cell.length_c   1.000
_cell.angle_alpha   90.00
_cell.angle_beta   90.00
_cell.angle_gamma   90.00
#
_symmetry.space_group_name_H-M   'P 1'
#
loop_
_entity.id
_entity.type
_entity.pdbx_description
1 polymer ?
#
loop_
_entity_poly.entity_id
_entity_poly.type
_entity_poly.pdbx_seq_one_letter_code
_entity_poly.pdbx_strand_id
1 'polypeptide(L)' 'TCSYCHAAKDLLNQQGISYQEVDVVNDSEQAQQLLAQSGQRTVPQIFIDEKSIGGFAELSKLLSSSEFDLTNVQFSI' A
#
# COMPACT_ATOMS: atom_id res chain seq x y z
N THR A 1 -10.32 -11.77 0.59
CA THR A 1 -9.22 -12.53 -0.06
C THR A 1 -8.84 -11.86 -1.36
N CYS A 2 -7.70 -11.16 -1.42
CA CYS A 2 -7.27 -10.43 -2.60
C CYS A 2 -5.83 -10.80 -2.95
N SER A 3 -5.63 -11.44 -4.10
CA SER A 3 -4.32 -11.93 -4.54
C SER A 3 -3.30 -10.80 -4.69
N TYR A 4 -3.74 -9.62 -5.17
CA TYR A 4 -2.88 -8.45 -5.32
C TYR A 4 -2.47 -7.82 -3.99
N CYS A 5 -3.34 -7.82 -2.97
CA CYS A 5 -2.96 -7.38 -1.63
C CYS A 5 -1.87 -8.28 -1.05
N HIS A 6 -1.97 -9.60 -1.24
CA HIS A 6 -0.93 -10.53 -0.80
C HIS A 6 0.39 -10.30 -1.54
N ALA A 7 0.35 -10.08 -2.85
CA ALA A 7 1.56 -9.79 -3.63
C ALA A 7 2.24 -8.48 -3.19
N ALA A 8 1.46 -7.43 -2.88
CA ALA A 8 2.00 -6.16 -2.39
C ALA A 8 2.74 -6.31 -1.05
N LYS A 9 2.15 -7.07 -0.13
CA LYS A 9 2.75 -7.41 1.17
C LYS A 9 4.04 -8.22 1.01
N ASP A 10 4.01 -9.22 0.13
CA ASP A 10 5.18 -10.06 -0.15
C ASP A 10 6.34 -9.22 -0.71
N LEU A 11 6.06 -8.28 -1.62
CA LEU A 11 7.07 -7.35 -2.12
C LEU A 11 7.70 -6.51 -1.01
N LEU A 12 6.90 -5.93 -0.11
CA LEU A 12 7.44 -5.16 1.02
C LEU A 12 8.26 -6.04 1.97
N ASN A 13 7.80 -7.25 2.26
CA ASN A 13 8.52 -8.22 3.08
C ASN A 13 9.86 -8.63 2.46
N GLN A 14 9.91 -8.85 1.14
CA GLN A 14 11.14 -9.17 0.42
C GLN A 14 12.18 -8.04 0.52
N GLN A 15 11.72 -6.80 0.58
CA GLN A 15 12.57 -5.62 0.77
C GLN A 15 12.88 -5.32 2.25
N GLY A 16 12.32 -6.09 3.19
CA GLY A 16 12.49 -5.87 4.63
C GLY A 16 11.79 -4.62 5.16
N ILE A 17 10.77 -4.14 4.44
CA ILE A 17 10.06 -2.91 4.75
C ILE A 17 8.88 -3.21 5.68
N SER A 18 8.78 -2.44 6.76
CA SER A 18 7.63 -2.53 7.67
C SER A 18 6.41 -1.81 7.09
N TYR A 19 5.24 -2.42 7.21
CA TYR A 19 3.98 -1.84 6.74
C TYR A 19 2.84 -2.11 7.73
N GLN A 20 1.83 -1.27 7.66
CA GLN A 20 0.56 -1.43 8.33
C GLN A 20 -0.46 -1.98 7.34
N GLU A 21 -1.24 -2.96 7.78
CA GLU A 21 -2.34 -3.50 6.99
C GLU A 21 -3.66 -2.90 7.47
N VAL A 22 -4.44 -2.34 6.55
CA VAL A 22 -5.78 -1.82 6.80
C VAL A 22 -6.78 -2.66 6.04
N ASP A 23 -7.55 -3.46 6.78
CA ASP A 23 -8.57 -4.29 6.17
C ASP A 23 -9.77 -3.45 5.71
N VAL A 24 -9.89 -3.31 4.39
CA VAL A 24 -10.99 -2.59 3.73
C VAL A 24 -12.25 -3.44 3.53
N VAL A 25 -12.18 -4.74 3.80
CA VAL A 25 -13.30 -5.68 3.63
C VAL A 25 -14.23 -5.65 4.84
N ASN A 26 -13.69 -5.40 6.04
CA ASN A 26 -14.48 -5.23 7.26
C ASN A 26 -15.09 -3.82 7.45
N ASP A 27 -15.13 -3.01 6.38
CA ASP A 27 -15.84 -1.71 6.34
C ASP A 27 -15.54 -0.80 7.55
N SER A 28 -14.27 -0.73 7.94
CA SER A 28 -13.85 0.18 8.99
C SER A 28 -13.88 1.62 8.49
N GLU A 29 -14.28 2.57 9.33
CA GLU A 29 -14.36 4.01 9.00
C GLU A 29 -13.05 4.52 8.36
N GLN A 30 -11.92 4.00 8.85
CA GLN A 30 -10.58 4.25 8.32
C GLN A 30 -10.40 3.79 6.86
N ALA A 31 -10.96 2.63 6.48
CA ALA A 31 -10.92 2.14 5.11
C ALA A 31 -11.73 3.04 4.16
N GLN A 32 -12.92 3.48 4.60
CA GLN A 32 -13.73 4.44 3.82
C GLN A 32 -13.00 5.78 3.65
N GLN A 33 -12.31 6.25 4.69
CA GLN A 33 -11.47 7.45 4.60
C GLN A 33 -10.31 7.27 3.61
N LEU A 34 -9.61 6.14 3.63
CA LEU A 34 -8.51 5.87 2.70
C LEU A 34 -8.99 5.77 1.25
N LEU A 35 -10.10 5.07 1.00
CA LEU A 35 -10.73 5.00 -0.31
C LEU A 35 -11.17 6.38 -0.82
N ALA A 36 -11.72 7.22 0.08
CA ALA A 36 -12.08 8.60 -0.26
C ALA A 36 -10.85 9.46 -0.55
N GLN A 37 -9.75 9.27 0.19
CA GLN A 37 -8.51 10.03 0.03
C GLN A 37 -7.75 9.70 -1.25
N SER A 38 -7.71 8.42 -1.66
CA SER A 38 -7.03 8.08 -2.92
C SER A 38 -7.85 8.43 -4.16
N GLY A 39 -9.18 8.59 -4.01
CA GLY A 39 -10.11 8.74 -5.13
C GLY A 39 -10.26 7.48 -5.99
N GLN A 40 -9.59 6.38 -5.63
CA GLN A 40 -9.66 5.10 -6.32
C GLN A 40 -10.61 4.16 -5.57
N ARG A 41 -11.37 3.35 -6.32
CA ARG A 41 -12.26 2.32 -5.75
C ARG A 41 -11.66 0.92 -5.79
N THR A 42 -10.45 0.79 -6.32
CA THR A 42 -9.75 -0.47 -6.52
C THR A 42 -8.74 -0.72 -5.42
N VAL A 43 -8.55 -1.99 -5.08
CA VAL A 43 -7.57 -2.49 -4.11
C VAL A 43 -6.51 -3.33 -4.83
N PRO A 44 -5.28 -3.46 -4.29
CA PRO A 44 -4.75 -2.79 -3.09
C PRO A 44 -4.55 -1.29 -3.29
N GLN A 45 -4.60 -0.52 -2.20
CA GLN A 45 -4.17 0.88 -2.18
C GLN A 45 -2.98 1.01 -1.26
N ILE A 46 -1.91 1.56 -1.78
CA ILE A 46 -0.66 1.69 -1.06
C ILE A 46 -0.48 3.17 -0.72
N PHE A 47 -0.25 3.43 0.57
CA PHE A 47 0.05 4.76 1.08
C PHE A 47 1.46 4.79 1.64
N ILE A 48 2.14 5.91 1.44
CA ILE A 48 3.45 6.24 2.03
C ILE A 48 3.29 7.60 2.71
N ASP A 49 3.52 7.69 4.03
CA ASP A 49 3.36 8.94 4.79
C ASP A 49 2.02 9.63 4.52
N GLU A 50 0.92 8.86 4.62
CA GLU A 50 -0.46 9.30 4.36
C GLU A 50 -0.77 9.69 2.91
N LYS A 51 0.22 9.61 2.00
CA LYS A 51 0.05 9.89 0.58
C LYS A 51 -0.20 8.61 -0.21
N SER A 52 -1.33 8.57 -0.91
CA SER A 52 -1.62 7.50 -1.86
C SER A 52 -0.59 7.52 -3.00
N ILE A 53 0.16 6.42 -3.15
CA ILE A 53 1.02 6.21 -4.32
C ILE A 53 0.30 5.46 -5.43
N GLY A 54 -0.86 4.85 -5.14
CA GLY A 54 -1.65 4.07 -6.09
C GLY A 54 -1.79 2.61 -5.64
N GLY A 55 -1.73 1.68 -6.60
CA GLY A 55 -1.91 0.26 -6.34
C GLY A 55 -0.60 -0.54 -6.39
N PHE A 56 -0.75 -1.85 -6.60
CA PHE A 56 0.38 -2.78 -6.69
C PHE A 56 1.39 -2.40 -7.79
N ALA A 57 0.92 -1.91 -8.94
CA ALA A 57 1.80 -1.55 -10.06
C ALA A 57 2.74 -0.39 -9.70
N GLU A 58 2.19 0.68 -9.10
CA GLU A 58 2.96 1.83 -8.63
C GLU A 58 3.95 1.44 -7.53
N LEU A 59 3.54 0.59 -6.58
CA LEU A 59 4.46 0.03 -5.57
C LEU A 59 5.60 -0.75 -6.23
N SER A 60 5.29 -1.69 -7.12
CA SER A 60 6.31 -2.50 -7.80
C SER A 60 7.28 -1.62 -8.58
N LYS A 61 6.80 -0.56 -9.21
CA LYS A 61 7.64 0.40 -9.94
C LYS A 61 8.54 1.20 -9.00
N LEU A 62 7.99 1.68 -7.88
CA LEU A 62 8.75 2.38 -6.83
C LEU A 62 9.87 1.52 -6.25
N LEU A 63 9.58 0.26 -5.92
CA LEU A 63 10.58 -0.68 -5.39
C LEU A 63 11.62 -1.08 -6.45
N SER A 64 11.24 -1.09 -7.73
CA SER A 64 12.19 -1.36 -8.83
C SER A 64 13.12 -0.18 -9.10
N SER A 65 12.69 1.03 -8.79
CA SER A 65 13.52 2.22 -8.83
C SER A 65 14.33 2.31 -7.53
N SER A 66 15.62 1.94 -7.57
CA SER A 66 16.57 2.06 -6.43
C SER A 66 16.85 3.52 -5.97
N GLU A 67 15.96 4.46 -6.27
CA GLU A 67 16.07 5.88 -5.93
C GLU A 67 15.26 6.26 -4.69
N PHE A 68 14.35 5.42 -4.20
CA PHE A 68 13.57 5.71 -3.01
C PHE A 68 14.20 5.11 -1.76
N ASP A 69 14.41 5.95 -0.75
CA ASP A 69 14.87 5.52 0.57
C ASP A 69 13.69 4.96 1.36
N LEU A 70 13.55 3.64 1.30
CA LEU A 70 12.40 2.90 1.84
C LEU A 70 12.58 2.57 3.33
N THR A 71 13.72 2.94 3.91
CA THR A 71 14.16 2.58 5.26
C THR A 71 13.44 3.34 6.37
N ASN A 72 12.80 4.46 6.05
CA ASN A 72 12.27 5.38 7.05
C ASN A 72 10.84 5.87 6.78
N VAL A 73 10.10 5.15 5.94
CA VAL A 73 8.74 5.52 5.50
C VAL A 73 7.70 4.54 6.02
N GLN A 74 6.53 5.06 6.38
CA GLN A 74 5.42 4.25 6.88
C GLN A 74 4.53 3.83 5.70
N PHE A 75 4.51 2.54 5.39
CA PHE A 75 3.62 1.98 4.37
C PHE A 75 2.28 1.55 4.96
N SER A 76 1.18 1.81 4.26
CA SER A 76 -0.14 1.23 4.57
C SER A 76 -0.73 0.53 3.35
N ILE A 77 -1.21 -0.71 3.53
CA ILE A 77 -1.80 -1.59 2.48
C ILE A 77 -3.25 -1.94 2.81
#